data_AF-A0A3M1QRW2-F1
#
_entry.id   AF-A0A3M1QRW2-F1
#
_cell.length_a   1.000
_cell.length_b   1.000
_cell.length_c   1.000
_cell.angle_alpha   90.00
_cell.angle_beta   90.00
_cell.angle_gamma   90.00
#
_symmetry.space_group_name_H-M   'P 1'
#
loop_
_entity.id
_entity.type
_entity.pdbx_description
1 polymer ?
#
loop_
_entity_poly.entity_id
_entity_poly.type
_entity_poly.pdbx_seq_one_letter_code
_entity_poly.pdbx_strand_id
1 'polypeptide(L)'
;MSQGDRIWRFWIDVGGTFTDCLARDPNGAIHSTKLLSSGVIVGTVDGGATPDRIIDAARGRDPDGFYDGWRIDIEGGADGKRVRRTVRAFDARGGSLTLDAPLPATPRAGARYELTCDDEAPVIAVRWLMRLRAVDSIGPVRIHLGTTRATNALLERQGARTALLTTA
;
A
#
# COMPACT_ATOMS: atom_id res chain seq x y z
N MET A 1 -10.38 29.21 -15.21
CA MET A 1 -9.76 27.97 -14.70
C MET A 1 -8.97 27.35 -15.84
N SER A 2 -7.64 27.32 -15.77
CA SER A 2 -6.82 26.74 -16.84
C SER A 2 -6.85 25.21 -16.79
N GLN A 3 -6.67 24.54 -17.93
CA GLN A 3 -6.73 23.07 -18.05
C GLN A 3 -5.80 22.31 -17.08
N GLY A 4 -4.78 22.95 -16.51
CA GLY A 4 -3.83 22.33 -15.57
C GLY A 4 -4.35 22.07 -14.15
N ASP A 5 -5.55 22.54 -13.79
CA ASP A 5 -6.16 22.36 -12.46
C ASP A 5 -7.03 21.10 -12.30
N ARG A 6 -7.19 20.28 -13.36
CA ARG A 6 -8.08 19.11 -13.37
C ARG A 6 -7.39 17.75 -13.25
N ILE A 7 -6.15 17.72 -12.76
CA ILE A 7 -5.40 16.47 -12.52
C ILE A 7 -4.99 16.35 -11.06
N TRP A 8 -4.83 15.13 -10.57
CA TRP A 8 -4.35 14.87 -9.23
C TRP A 8 -2.96 15.48 -8.99
N ARG A 9 -2.77 16.05 -7.80
CA ARG A 9 -1.48 16.56 -7.33
C ARG A 9 -1.14 15.92 -6.00
N PHE A 10 0.09 15.43 -5.86
CA PHE A 10 0.58 14.78 -4.66
C PHE A 10 1.80 15.50 -4.11
N TRP A 11 1.86 15.61 -2.79
CA TRP A 11 3.04 15.97 -2.02
C TRP A 11 3.36 14.80 -1.10
N ILE A 12 4.52 14.19 -1.30
CA ILE A 12 4.91 12.95 -0.64
C ILE A 12 6.24 13.20 0.05
N ASP A 13 6.32 12.86 1.33
CA ASP A 13 7.56 12.84 2.10
C ASP A 13 7.86 11.41 2.55
N VAL A 14 8.90 10.81 1.98
CA VAL A 14 9.39 9.49 2.37
C VAL A 14 10.40 9.65 3.49
N GLY A 15 9.95 9.42 4.72
CA GLY A 15 10.79 9.32 5.90
C GLY A 15 11.44 7.96 6.07
N GLY A 16 12.20 7.79 7.17
CA GLY A 16 12.82 6.51 7.52
C GLY A 16 11.79 5.43 7.89
N THR A 17 10.79 5.78 8.71
CA THR A 17 9.77 4.84 9.18
C THR A 17 8.45 4.98 8.44
N PHE A 18 8.04 6.22 8.14
CA PHE A 18 6.74 6.52 7.56
C PHE A 18 6.90 7.35 6.29
N THR A 19 5.98 7.11 5.36
CA THR A 19 5.73 7.95 4.19
C THR A 19 4.44 8.71 4.43
N ASP A 20 4.51 10.04 4.42
CA ASP A 20 3.37 10.93 4.54
C ASP A 20 2.98 11.41 3.14
N CYS A 21 1.70 11.28 2.77
CA CYS A 21 1.19 11.69 1.47
C CYS A 21 -0.02 12.60 1.63
N LEU A 22 0.08 13.80 1.08
CA LEU A 22 -1.01 14.75 0.90
C LEU A 22 -1.37 14.80 -0.58
N ALA A 23 -2.65 14.87 -0.91
CA ALA A 23 -3.10 15.00 -2.28
C ALA A 23 -4.22 16.03 -2.43
N ARG A 24 -4.26 16.65 -3.61
CA ARG A 24 -5.41 17.43 -4.08
C ARG A 24 -6.00 16.72 -5.31
N ASP A 25 -7.27 16.37 -5.23
CA ASP A 25 -7.96 15.73 -6.35
C ASP A 25 -8.37 16.75 -7.44
N PRO A 26 -8.85 16.29 -8.62
CA PRO A 26 -9.30 17.16 -9.71
C PRO A 26 -10.45 18.10 -9.36
N ASN A 27 -11.25 17.79 -8.34
CA ASN A 27 -12.33 18.64 -7.84
C ASN A 27 -11.84 19.65 -6.80
N GLY A 28 -10.56 19.56 -6.44
CA GLY A 28 -9.89 20.44 -5.49
C GLY A 28 -9.99 19.98 -4.04
N ALA A 29 -10.57 18.82 -3.74
CA ALA A 29 -10.62 18.30 -2.38
C ALA A 29 -9.25 17.79 -1.94
N ILE A 30 -8.97 17.92 -0.64
CA ILE A 30 -7.71 17.52 -0.04
C ILE A 30 -7.87 16.16 0.65
N HIS A 31 -6.92 15.28 0.38
CA HIS A 31 -6.85 13.92 0.92
C HIS A 31 -5.48 13.70 1.56
N SER A 32 -5.41 12.82 2.55
CA SER A 32 -4.13 12.44 3.15
C SER A 32 -4.09 10.97 3.53
N THR A 33 -2.89 10.39 3.51
CA THR A 33 -2.62 9.07 4.06
C THR A 33 -1.21 9.01 4.61
N LYS A 34 -1.00 8.13 5.59
CA LYS A 34 0.28 7.83 6.20
C LYS A 34 0.45 6.32 6.21
N LEU A 35 1.57 5.84 5.71
CA LEU A 35 1.89 4.41 5.67
C LEU A 35 3.34 4.17 6.07
N LEU A 36 3.68 2.92 6.38
CA LEU A 36 5.07 2.53 6.61
C LEU A 36 5.89 2.75 5.34
N SER A 37 7.09 3.33 5.46
CA SER A 37 8.01 3.51 4.32
C SER A 37 8.46 2.18 3.72
N SER A 38 8.31 1.07 4.44
CA SER A 38 8.54 -0.28 3.92
C SER A 38 7.48 -0.76 2.92
N GLY A 39 6.33 -0.05 2.81
CA GLY A 39 5.18 -0.50 2.03
C GLY A 39 4.41 -1.67 2.64
N VAL A 40 4.83 -2.16 3.82
CA VAL A 40 4.15 -3.23 4.54
C VAL A 40 2.85 -2.70 5.16
N ILE A 41 1.76 -3.44 4.97
CA ILE A 41 0.49 -3.17 5.65
C ILE A 41 0.22 -4.31 6.62
N VAL A 42 0.13 -3.99 7.92
CA VAL A 42 -0.09 -4.98 8.98
C VAL A 42 -1.57 -5.04 9.32
N GLY A 43 -2.14 -6.24 9.39
CA GLY A 43 -3.51 -6.46 9.83
C GLY A 43 -3.63 -7.58 10.87
N THR A 44 -4.87 -7.80 11.32
CA THR A 44 -5.20 -8.80 12.33
C THR A 44 -6.38 -9.63 11.87
N VAL A 45 -6.34 -10.93 12.13
CA VAL A 45 -7.43 -11.84 11.77
C VAL A 45 -8.58 -11.72 12.77
N ASP A 46 -9.79 -11.52 12.28
CA ASP A 46 -11.04 -11.57 13.03
C ASP A 46 -11.63 -12.99 13.04
N GLY A 47 -12.68 -13.19 13.86
CA GLY A 47 -13.45 -14.43 13.85
C GLY A 47 -14.14 -14.70 12.50
N GLY A 48 -14.34 -15.98 12.18
CA GLY A 48 -14.98 -16.40 10.92
C GLY A 48 -14.02 -16.61 9.75
N ALA A 49 -12.72 -16.45 9.96
CA ALA A 49 -11.70 -16.84 8.99
C ALA A 49 -11.72 -18.35 8.73
N THR A 50 -11.35 -18.74 7.52
CA THR A 50 -11.18 -20.12 7.06
C THR A 50 -9.77 -20.27 6.50
N PRO A 51 -9.28 -21.50 6.25
CA PRO A 51 -7.93 -21.68 5.69
C PRO A 51 -7.70 -20.94 4.37
N ASP A 52 -8.73 -20.72 3.56
CA ASP A 52 -8.67 -20.04 2.28
C ASP A 52 -9.09 -18.56 2.32
N ARG A 53 -9.51 -18.04 3.48
CA ARG A 53 -10.02 -16.67 3.63
C ARG A 53 -9.69 -16.06 4.98
N ILE A 54 -9.06 -14.89 4.93
CA ILE A 54 -8.87 -14.04 6.10
C ILE A 54 -10.03 -13.05 6.20
N ILE A 55 -10.53 -12.84 7.42
CA ILE A 55 -11.48 -11.78 7.75
C ILE A 55 -10.74 -10.74 8.59
N ASP A 56 -10.85 -9.48 8.21
CA ASP A 56 -10.35 -8.30 8.93
C ASP A 56 -11.32 -7.14 8.65
N ALA A 57 -12.31 -6.97 9.51
CA ALA A 57 -13.36 -5.97 9.35
C ALA A 57 -12.81 -4.53 9.40
N ALA A 58 -11.61 -4.31 9.97
CA ALA A 58 -10.98 -3.00 9.98
C ALA A 58 -10.60 -2.53 8.56
N ARG A 59 -10.46 -3.47 7.61
CA ARG A 59 -10.26 -3.19 6.17
C ARG A 59 -11.53 -2.75 5.45
N GLY A 60 -12.65 -2.63 6.15
CA GLY A 60 -13.97 -2.27 5.61
C GLY A 60 -14.04 -0.97 4.80
N ARG A 61 -13.04 -0.09 4.95
CA ARG A 61 -12.98 1.25 4.32
C ARG A 61 -11.91 1.35 3.23
N ASP A 62 -11.11 0.32 3.07
CA ASP A 62 -10.02 0.28 2.11
C ASP A 62 -10.59 0.28 0.67
N PRO A 63 -9.80 0.62 -0.36
CA PRO A 63 -10.26 0.51 -1.72
C PRO A 63 -10.56 -0.96 -2.08
N ASP A 64 -11.68 -1.20 -2.76
CA ASP A 64 -12.06 -2.56 -3.17
C ASP A 64 -11.05 -3.13 -4.17
N GLY A 65 -10.70 -4.41 -4.04
CA GLY A 65 -9.67 -5.06 -4.85
C GLY A 65 -8.25 -4.47 -4.70
N PHE A 66 -8.00 -3.58 -3.73
CA PHE A 66 -6.69 -2.92 -3.57
C PHE A 66 -5.54 -3.91 -3.36
N TYR A 67 -5.82 -4.96 -2.59
CA TYR A 67 -4.85 -5.99 -2.22
C TYR A 67 -4.79 -7.15 -3.22
N ASP A 68 -5.50 -7.09 -4.35
CA ASP A 68 -5.46 -8.15 -5.36
C ASP A 68 -4.03 -8.32 -5.90
N GLY A 69 -3.54 -9.55 -5.86
CA GLY A 69 -2.16 -9.90 -6.24
C GLY A 69 -1.10 -9.60 -5.19
N TRP A 70 -1.46 -9.05 -4.03
CA TRP A 70 -0.50 -8.80 -2.95
C TRP A 70 -0.08 -10.09 -2.27
N ARG A 71 1.14 -10.12 -1.76
CA ARG A 71 1.67 -11.20 -0.92
C ARG A 71 1.18 -10.98 0.51
N ILE A 72 0.66 -12.04 1.13
CA ILE A 72 0.27 -12.07 2.54
C ILE A 72 1.13 -13.09 3.28
N ASP A 73 1.79 -12.64 4.35
CA ASP A 73 2.57 -13.48 5.26
C ASP A 73 1.88 -13.53 6.63
N ILE A 74 1.35 -14.70 7.00
CA ILE A 74 0.53 -14.92 8.20
C ILE A 74 1.06 -16.11 9.02
N GLU A 75 0.83 -16.11 10.33
CA GLU A 75 1.08 -17.28 11.19
C GLU A 75 0.17 -18.46 10.80
N GLY A 76 0.76 -19.55 10.31
CA GLY A 76 0.05 -20.62 9.61
C GLY A 76 -0.39 -21.82 10.45
N GLY A 77 -0.31 -21.78 11.78
CA GLY A 77 -0.78 -22.91 12.62
C GLY A 77 -0.21 -22.96 14.04
N ALA A 78 -0.39 -24.12 14.69
CA ALA A 78 -0.02 -24.37 16.09
C ALA A 78 1.49 -24.18 16.37
N ASP A 79 2.32 -24.42 15.35
CA ASP A 79 3.79 -24.31 15.44
C ASP A 79 4.31 -22.88 15.26
N GLY A 80 3.43 -21.91 15.01
CA GLY A 80 3.78 -20.49 14.86
C GLY A 80 4.58 -20.13 13.59
N LYS A 81 4.81 -21.08 12.68
CA LYS A 81 5.54 -20.81 11.43
C LYS A 81 4.76 -19.88 10.51
N ARG A 82 5.42 -18.86 9.96
CA ARG A 82 4.84 -17.98 8.95
C ARG A 82 4.65 -18.71 7.63
N VAL A 83 3.50 -18.51 7.01
CA VAL A 83 3.11 -19.05 5.72
C VAL A 83 2.81 -17.89 4.79
N ARG A 84 3.42 -17.93 3.59
CA ARG A 84 3.18 -16.95 2.53
C ARG A 84 2.10 -17.43 1.57
N ARG A 85 1.19 -16.54 1.21
CA ARG A 85 0.17 -16.73 0.16
C ARG A 85 0.07 -15.47 -0.70
N THR A 86 -0.72 -15.57 -1.75
CA THR A 86 -1.13 -14.42 -2.57
C THR A 86 -2.61 -14.15 -2.30
N VAL A 87 -2.97 -12.87 -2.16
CA VAL A 87 -4.36 -12.45 -2.12
C VAL A 87 -4.91 -12.52 -3.52
N ARG A 88 -5.82 -13.46 -3.76
CA ARG A 88 -6.49 -13.64 -5.05
C ARG A 88 -7.55 -12.56 -5.28
N ALA A 89 -8.28 -12.21 -4.23
CA ALA A 89 -9.34 -11.22 -4.26
C ALA A 89 -9.55 -10.60 -2.89
N PHE A 90 -9.70 -9.29 -2.85
CA PHE A 90 -10.10 -8.52 -1.67
C PHE A 90 -11.49 -7.91 -1.85
N ASP A 91 -12.41 -8.23 -0.94
CA ASP A 91 -13.72 -7.58 -0.82
C ASP A 91 -13.70 -6.62 0.36
N ALA A 92 -13.75 -5.31 0.05
CA ALA A 92 -13.75 -4.27 1.06
C ALA A 92 -15.02 -4.30 1.91
N ARG A 93 -16.19 -4.69 1.38
CA ARG A 93 -17.44 -4.66 2.15
C ARG A 93 -17.42 -5.66 3.30
N GLY A 94 -16.87 -6.85 3.06
CA GLY A 94 -16.72 -7.90 4.04
C GLY A 94 -15.41 -7.86 4.83
N GLY A 95 -14.46 -6.99 4.47
CA GLY A 95 -13.10 -7.02 5.02
C GLY A 95 -12.42 -8.38 4.76
N SER A 96 -12.64 -8.96 3.58
CA SER A 96 -12.31 -10.36 3.30
C SER A 96 -11.19 -10.48 2.28
N LEU A 97 -10.10 -11.16 2.64
CA LEU A 97 -8.98 -11.50 1.75
C LEU A 97 -9.07 -12.99 1.39
N THR A 98 -9.39 -13.28 0.14
CA THR A 98 -9.39 -14.65 -0.39
C THR A 98 -7.99 -15.02 -0.86
N LEU A 99 -7.49 -16.19 -0.43
CA LEU A 99 -6.13 -16.65 -0.70
C LEU A 99 -6.05 -17.46 -2.00
N ASP A 100 -4.87 -17.50 -2.60
CA ASP A 100 -4.57 -18.32 -3.77
C ASP A 100 -4.56 -19.83 -3.46
N ALA A 101 -4.13 -20.20 -2.25
CA ALA A 101 -4.16 -21.56 -1.72
C ALA A 101 -4.48 -21.55 -0.22
N PRO A 102 -5.11 -22.61 0.32
CA PRO A 102 -5.44 -22.67 1.74
C PRO A 102 -4.18 -22.67 2.62
N LEU A 103 -4.33 -22.11 3.82
CA LEU A 103 -3.38 -22.25 4.92
C LEU A 103 -3.43 -23.68 5.49
N PRO A 104 -2.35 -24.14 6.14
CA PRO A 104 -2.32 -25.47 6.75
C PRO A 104 -3.38 -25.70 7.84
N ALA A 105 -3.83 -24.62 8.49
CA ALA A 105 -4.87 -24.62 9.50
C ALA A 105 -5.67 -23.31 9.45
N THR A 106 -6.86 -23.31 10.06
CA THR A 106 -7.62 -22.08 10.24
C THR A 106 -6.83 -21.09 11.10
N PRO A 107 -6.63 -19.84 10.65
CA PRO A 107 -5.90 -18.85 11.41
C PRO A 107 -6.67 -18.47 12.67
N ARG A 108 -5.94 -18.22 13.77
CA ARG A 108 -6.54 -17.82 15.04
C ARG A 108 -7.03 -16.38 14.95
N ALA A 109 -8.19 -16.08 15.54
CA ALA A 109 -8.58 -14.70 15.78
C ALA A 109 -7.49 -14.00 16.63
N GLY A 110 -7.11 -12.79 16.24
CA GLY A 110 -5.98 -12.05 16.81
C GLY A 110 -4.62 -12.35 16.15
N ALA A 111 -4.51 -13.34 15.27
CA ALA A 111 -3.26 -13.60 14.56
C ALA A 111 -2.90 -12.40 13.67
N ARG A 112 -1.62 -12.04 13.63
CA ARG A 112 -1.12 -10.95 12.79
C ARG A 112 -0.76 -11.46 11.40
N TYR A 113 -0.98 -10.62 10.40
CA TYR A 113 -0.50 -10.84 9.06
C TYR A 113 0.11 -9.56 8.49
N GLU A 114 0.98 -9.73 7.50
CA GLU A 114 1.59 -8.63 6.75
C GLU A 114 1.24 -8.77 5.28
N LEU A 115 0.81 -7.66 4.68
CA LEU A 115 0.57 -7.51 3.25
C LEU A 115 1.74 -6.74 2.62
N THR A 116 2.23 -7.24 1.50
CA THR A 116 3.32 -6.63 0.72
C THR A 116 3.05 -6.72 -0.77
N CYS A 117 3.53 -5.73 -1.52
CA CYS A 117 3.60 -5.75 -2.97
C CYS A 117 4.99 -5.28 -3.43
N ASP A 118 5.17 -5.15 -4.74
CA ASP A 118 6.43 -4.72 -5.33
C ASP A 118 6.52 -3.19 -5.51
N ASP A 119 5.40 -2.48 -5.29
CA ASP A 119 5.36 -1.02 -5.33
C ASP A 119 6.00 -0.40 -4.07
N GLU A 120 6.71 0.71 -4.25
CA GLU A 120 7.21 1.50 -3.11
C GLU A 120 6.09 2.31 -2.44
N ALA A 121 6.31 2.71 -1.18
CA ALA A 121 5.33 3.46 -0.40
C ALA A 121 4.72 4.69 -1.10
N PRO A 122 5.46 5.53 -1.86
CA PRO A 122 4.86 6.61 -2.64
C PRO A 122 3.82 6.15 -3.66
N VAL A 123 4.09 5.04 -4.36
CA VAL A 123 3.18 4.49 -5.38
C VAL A 123 1.96 3.89 -4.71
N ILE A 124 2.14 3.15 -3.61
CA ILE A 124 1.04 2.63 -2.78
C ILE A 124 0.15 3.78 -2.31
N ALA A 125 0.72 4.88 -1.81
CA ALA A 125 -0.04 6.04 -1.34
C ALA A 125 -0.87 6.70 -2.45
N VAL A 126 -0.29 6.87 -3.65
CA VAL A 126 -1.00 7.40 -4.82
C VAL A 126 -2.18 6.50 -5.18
N ARG A 127 -1.96 5.19 -5.33
CA ARG A 127 -3.04 4.24 -5.63
C ARG A 127 -4.11 4.24 -4.54
N TRP A 128 -3.72 4.29 -3.28
CA TRP A 128 -4.62 4.31 -2.13
C TRP A 128 -5.58 5.51 -2.19
N LEU A 129 -5.03 6.72 -2.35
CA LEU A 129 -5.83 7.95 -2.40
C LEU A 129 -6.70 8.03 -3.66
N MET A 130 -6.24 7.49 -4.78
CA MET A 130 -7.01 7.41 -6.02
C MET A 130 -7.99 6.22 -6.05
N ARG A 131 -7.97 5.36 -5.02
CA ARG A 131 -8.76 4.13 -4.93
C ARG A 131 -8.55 3.17 -6.12
N LEU A 132 -7.31 3.04 -6.58
CA LEU A 132 -6.91 2.21 -7.71
C LEU A 132 -6.41 0.84 -7.25
N ARG A 133 -6.73 -0.21 -8.01
CA ARG A 133 -6.13 -1.54 -7.85
C ARG A 133 -4.72 -1.55 -8.45
N ALA A 134 -3.96 -2.62 -8.18
CA ALA A 134 -2.62 -2.79 -8.73
C ALA A 134 -2.59 -2.77 -10.27
N VAL A 135 -3.61 -3.36 -10.91
CA VAL A 135 -3.73 -3.45 -12.37
C VAL A 135 -4.21 -2.17 -13.04
N ASP A 136 -4.78 -1.23 -12.28
CA ASP A 136 -5.30 0.01 -12.84
C ASP A 136 -4.15 0.98 -13.12
N SER A 137 -4.22 1.69 -14.24
CA SER A 137 -3.22 2.73 -14.57
C SER A 137 -3.44 3.97 -13.69
N ILE A 138 -2.35 4.54 -13.17
CA ILE A 138 -2.38 5.81 -12.43
C ILE A 138 -2.69 6.98 -13.37
N GLY A 139 -2.34 6.88 -14.66
CA GLY A 139 -2.48 7.98 -15.61
C GLY A 139 -1.63 9.21 -15.26
N PRO A 140 -1.91 10.37 -15.88
CA PRO A 140 -1.13 11.58 -15.65
C PRO A 140 -1.46 12.22 -14.29
N VAL A 141 -0.43 12.38 -13.47
CA VAL A 141 -0.50 13.04 -12.15
C VAL A 141 0.68 13.98 -11.97
N ARG A 142 0.57 14.98 -11.08
CA ARG A 142 1.72 15.77 -10.63
C ARG A 142 2.18 15.29 -9.28
N ILE A 143 3.49 15.06 -9.13
CA ILE A 143 4.07 14.59 -7.88
C ILE A 143 5.20 15.54 -7.47
N HIS A 144 5.14 16.00 -6.23
CA HIS A 144 6.25 16.60 -5.51
C HIS A 144 6.71 15.58 -4.46
N LEU A 145 7.89 15.00 -4.67
CA LEU A 145 8.46 13.96 -3.81
C LEU A 145 9.68 14.50 -3.07
N GLY A 146 9.59 14.55 -1.74
CA GLY A 146 10.72 14.68 -0.84
C GLY A 146 11.09 13.32 -0.26
N THR A 147 12.37 13.07 -0.04
CA THR A 147 12.81 11.85 0.68
C THR A 147 13.94 12.18 1.63
N THR A 148 13.91 11.59 2.82
CA THR A 148 15.03 11.68 3.77
C THR A 148 16.30 11.03 3.22
N ARG A 149 16.16 9.99 2.37
CA ARG A 149 17.30 9.35 1.69
C ARG A 149 18.03 10.32 0.78
N ALA A 150 17.31 11.11 -0.03
CA ALA A 150 17.93 12.10 -0.91
C ALA A 150 18.63 13.21 -0.10
N THR A 151 18.01 13.67 0.98
CA THR A 151 18.61 14.67 1.87
C THR A 151 19.86 14.14 2.55
N ASN A 152 19.83 12.93 3.12
CA ASN A 152 20.99 12.31 3.76
C ASN A 152 22.11 12.05 2.76
N ALA A 153 21.78 11.57 1.56
CA ALA A 153 22.75 11.36 0.50
C ALA A 153 23.49 12.65 0.12
N LEU A 154 22.78 13.77 0.06
CA LEU A 154 23.36 15.10 -0.19
C LEU A 154 24.25 15.55 0.98
N LEU A 155 23.80 15.40 2.22
CA LEU A 155 24.51 15.84 3.43
C LEU A 155 25.78 15.02 3.68
N GLU A 156 25.68 13.70 3.52
CA GLU A 156 26.78 12.75 3.77
C GLU A 156 27.73 12.64 2.58
N ARG A 157 27.40 13.27 1.44
CA ARG A 157 28.09 13.12 0.14
C ARG A 157 28.20 11.65 -0.29
N GLN A 158 27.24 10.83 0.14
CA GLN A 158 27.14 9.42 -0.20
C GLN A 158 25.91 9.24 -1.08
N GLY A 159 26.12 8.98 -2.38
CA GLY A 159 25.03 8.85 -3.32
C GLY A 159 25.29 7.76 -4.36
N ALA A 160 24.25 7.40 -5.10
CA ALA A 160 24.39 6.62 -6.33
C ALA A 160 24.78 7.54 -7.50
N ARG A 161 25.26 6.97 -8.61
CA ARG A 161 25.44 7.74 -9.86
C ARG A 161 24.08 8.34 -10.26
N THR A 162 23.97 9.65 -10.26
CA THR A 162 22.74 10.38 -10.61
C THR A 162 22.75 10.81 -12.08
N ALA A 163 21.57 10.84 -12.69
CA ALA A 163 21.36 11.43 -14.01
C ALA A 163 20.28 12.51 -13.88
N LEU A 164 20.53 13.69 -14.48
CA LEU A 164 19.54 14.75 -14.60
C LEU A 164 18.85 14.62 -15.95
N LEU A 165 17.55 14.32 -15.94
CA LEU A 165 16.72 14.36 -17.13
C LEU A 165 15.81 15.57 -17.02
N THR A 166 15.89 16.46 -18.00
CA THR A 166 15.02 17.61 -18.13
C THR A 166 14.45 17.63 -19.55
N THR A 167 13.22 18.09 -19.67
CA THR A 167 12.66 18.52 -20.95
C THR A 167 12.95 20.01 -21.12
N ALA A 168 13.25 20.43 -22.35
CA ALA A 168 13.41 21.85 -22.70
C ALA A 168 12.08 22.61 -22.63
#